data_AF-A0A6A5RVP2-F1
#
_entry.id   AF-A0A6A5RVP2-F1
#
_cell.length_a   1.000
_cell.length_b   1.000
_cell.length_c   1.000
_cell.angle_alpha   90.00
_cell.angle_beta   90.00
_cell.angle_gamma   90.00
#
_symmetry.space_group_name_H-M   'P 1'
#
loop_
_entity.id
_entity.type
_entity.pdbx_description
1 polymer ?
#
loop_
_entity_poly.entity_id
_entity_poly.type
_entity_poly.pdbx_seq_one_letter_code
_entity_poly.pdbx_strand_id
1 'polypeptide(L)' 'MSGSSWPQCPDLSTRPTIRRRHRQIRKCPECCQIFSKAEHLERHVRSHTKEKPFNCYLCPKAYSRKWVPINRIEAGL' A
#
# COMPACT_ATOMS: atom_id res chain seq x y z
N MET A 1 -10.29 -20.29 -12.24
CA MET A 1 -9.14 -19.92 -11.38
C MET A 1 -8.70 -18.55 -11.89
N SER A 2 -8.96 -17.41 -11.26
CA SER A 2 -8.68 -17.01 -9.87
C SER A 2 -9.75 -16.01 -9.41
N GLY A 3 -10.51 -16.38 -8.38
CA GLY A 3 -11.47 -15.51 -7.73
C GLY A 3 -10.77 -14.50 -6.82
N SER A 4 -11.18 -13.25 -6.91
CA SER A 4 -10.96 -12.22 -5.90
C SER A 4 -12.20 -11.33 -5.95
N SER A 5 -13.30 -11.83 -5.40
CA SER A 5 -14.55 -11.07 -5.26
C SER A 5 -14.35 -10.08 -4.11
N TRP A 6 -13.83 -8.91 -4.45
CA TRP A 6 -13.78 -7.77 -3.54
C TRP A 6 -15.08 -6.97 -3.68
N PRO A 7 -15.65 -6.46 -2.58
CA PRO A 7 -16.88 -5.69 -2.66
C PRO A 7 -16.64 -4.44 -3.51
N GLN A 8 -17.44 -4.33 -4.57
CA GLN A 8 -17.49 -3.15 -5.42
C GLN A 8 -17.76 -1.91 -4.56
N CYS A 9 -17.03 -0.84 -4.84
CA CYS A 9 -17.08 0.41 -4.08
C CYS A 9 -18.51 0.88 -3.75
N PRO A 10 -18.88 1.07 -2.48
CA PRO A 10 -20.12 1.75 -2.13
C PRO A 10 -20.03 3.23 -2.48
N ASP A 11 -21.17 3.84 -2.83
CA ASP A 11 -21.29 5.27 -3.09
C ASP A 11 -20.92 6.07 -1.82
N LEU A 12 -19.74 6.67 -1.82
CA LEU A 12 -19.15 7.37 -0.67
C LEU A 12 -19.42 8.88 -0.74
N SER A 13 -20.59 9.29 -1.24
CA SER A 13 -21.01 10.69 -1.38
C SER A 13 -21.04 11.47 -0.05
N THR A 14 -20.98 10.78 1.10
CA THR A 14 -21.16 11.40 2.44
C THR A 14 -19.94 11.37 3.35
N ARG A 15 -18.78 10.82 2.93
CA ARG A 15 -17.60 10.76 3.81
C ARG A 15 -16.94 12.15 3.89
N PRO A 16 -16.75 12.76 5.09
CA PRO A 16 -16.10 14.05 5.20
C PRO A 16 -14.66 13.93 4.66
N THR A 17 -14.40 14.49 3.48
CA THR A 17 -13.04 14.61 2.96
C THR A 17 -12.31 15.62 3.84
N ILE A 18 -11.15 15.22 4.36
CA ILE A 18 -10.29 16.09 5.18
C ILE A 18 -9.97 17.35 4.36
N ARG A 19 -10.62 18.47 4.67
CA ARG A 19 -10.37 19.77 4.03
C ARG A 19 -8.98 20.27 4.45
N ARG A 20 -7.97 20.06 3.60
CA ARG A 20 -6.68 20.78 3.64
C ARG A 20 -6.25 21.15 2.21
N ARG A 21 -5.83 22.42 2.04
CA ARG A 21 -5.49 23.07 0.76
C ARG A 21 -4.42 22.29 -0.01
N HIS A 22 -4.66 22.08 -1.31
CA HIS A 22 -3.75 21.60 -2.36
C HIS A 22 -2.91 20.36 -2.04
N ARG A 23 -3.57 19.21 -1.86
CA ARG A 23 -2.93 17.91 -1.97
C ARG A 23 -3.69 17.07 -2.98
N GLN A 24 -3.02 16.58 -4.03
CA GLN A 24 -3.67 15.71 -5.01
C GLN A 24 -4.00 14.39 -4.33
N ILE A 25 -5.28 14.24 -4.01
CA ILE A 25 -5.83 13.04 -3.40
C ILE A 25 -6.02 12.00 -4.50
N ARG A 26 -5.52 10.78 -4.28
CA ARG A 26 -5.65 9.64 -5.20
C ARG A 26 -6.47 8.55 -4.50
N LYS A 27 -7.40 7.94 -5.23
CA LYS A 27 -8.37 6.94 -4.73
C LYS A 27 -8.01 5.54 -5.23
N CYS A 28 -8.14 4.54 -4.37
CA CYS A 28 -8.00 3.14 -4.78
C CYS A 28 -9.23 2.68 -5.58
N PRO A 29 -9.06 2.05 -6.75
CA PRO A 29 -10.18 1.56 -7.56
C PRO A 29 -10.92 0.38 -6.91
N GLU A 30 -10.21 -0.44 -6.13
CA GLU A 30 -10.75 -1.68 -5.55
C GLU A 30 -11.56 -1.45 -4.27
N CYS A 31 -11.11 -0.56 -3.37
CA CYS A 31 -11.72 -0.40 -2.04
C CYS A 31 -12.03 1.05 -1.68
N CYS A 32 -11.89 1.97 -2.63
CA CYS A 32 -12.23 3.38 -2.47
C CYS A 32 -11.47 4.14 -1.36
N GLN A 33 -10.42 3.55 -0.79
CA GLN A 33 -9.55 4.24 0.17
C GLN A 33 -8.84 5.43 -0.46
N ILE A 34 -8.67 6.47 0.35
CA ILE A 34 -8.22 7.78 -0.08
C ILE A 34 -6.79 8.00 0.43
N PHE A 35 -5.88 8.31 -0.49
CA PHE A 35 -4.47 8.55 -0.17
C PHE A 35 -4.06 9.94 -0.62
N SER A 36 -3.22 10.57 0.19
CA SER A 36 -2.70 11.91 -0.06
C SER A 36 -1.36 11.92 -0.81
N LYS A 37 -0.80 10.75 -1.09
CA LYS A 37 0.43 10.54 -1.87
C LYS A 37 0.22 9.36 -2.84
N ALA A 38 0.73 9.47 -4.06
CA ALA A 38 0.63 8.40 -5.07
C ALA A 38 1.35 7.11 -4.64
N GLU A 39 2.57 7.23 -4.08
CA GLU A 39 3.34 6.09 -3.56
C GLU A 39 2.58 5.27 -2.51
N HIS A 40 1.80 5.94 -1.65
CA HIS A 40 0.98 5.25 -0.66
C HIS A 40 -0.17 4.47 -1.30
N LEU A 41 -0.77 5.01 -2.36
CA LEU A 41 -1.81 4.31 -3.12
C LEU A 41 -1.22 3.10 -3.85
N GLU A 42 -0.10 3.24 -4.56
CA GLU A 42 0.55 2.13 -5.27
C GLU A 42 0.91 0.98 -4.30
N ARG A 43 1.48 1.32 -3.14
CA ARG A 43 1.77 0.37 -2.09
C ARG A 43 0.52 -0.30 -1.52
N HIS A 44 -0.59 0.43 -1.44
CA HIS A 44 -1.87 -0.10 -1.01
C HIS A 44 -2.46 -1.07 -2.06
N VAL A 45 -2.39 -0.74 -3.36
CA VAL A 45 -2.89 -1.63 -4.42
C VAL A 45 -2.19 -3.00 -4.39
N ARG A 46 -0.89 -3.04 -4.05
CA ARG A 46 -0.17 -4.31 -3.87
C ARG A 46 -0.79 -5.23 -2.80
N SER A 47 -1.51 -4.70 -1.81
CA SER A 47 -2.19 -5.56 -0.82
C SER A 47 -3.37 -6.34 -1.41
N HIS A 48 -4.00 -5.83 -2.47
CA HIS A 48 -5.09 -6.54 -3.17
C HIS A 48 -4.55 -7.66 -4.05
N THR A 49 -3.44 -7.41 -4.75
CA THR A 49 -2.80 -8.36 -5.66
C THR A 49 -2.08 -9.52 -4.96
N LYS A 50 -1.81 -9.41 -3.64
CA LYS A 50 -0.94 -10.31 -2.88
C LYS A 50 0.48 -10.48 -3.46
N GLU A 51 0.89 -9.63 -4.40
CA GLU A 51 2.23 -9.65 -4.98
C GLU A 51 3.27 -9.27 -3.92
N LYS A 52 4.34 -10.07 -3.86
CA LYS A 52 5.44 -9.91 -2.91
C LYS A 52 6.76 -9.88 -3.67
N PRO A 53 7.08 -8.76 -4.33
CA PRO A 53 8.29 -8.66 -5.15
C PRO A 53 9.59 -8.62 -4.32
N PHE A 54 9.50 -8.42 -3.01
CA PHE A 54 10.68 -8.30 -2.13
C PHE A 54 10.93 -9.61 -1.39
N ASN A 55 11.85 -10.42 -1.92
CA ASN A 55 12.31 -11.65 -1.26
C ASN A 55 13.37 -11.35 -0.20
N CYS A 56 13.28 -12.02 0.95
CA CYS A 56 14.36 -12.06 1.91
C CYS A 56 15.44 -13.03 1.43
N TYR A 57 16.70 -12.64 1.49
CA TYR A 57 17.81 -13.54 1.14
C TYR A 57 18.19 -14.50 2.29
N LEU A 58 17.73 -14.21 3.52
CA LEU A 58 18.02 -15.02 4.72
C LEU A 58 16.94 -16.05 5.02
N CYS A 59 15.74 -15.91 4.47
CA CYS A 59 14.63 -16.84 4.73
C CYS A 59 13.66 -16.85 3.53
N PRO A 60 12.81 -17.87 3.37
CA PRO A 60 11.89 -17.98 2.23
C PRO A 60 10.70 -16.99 2.27
N LYS A 61 10.77 -15.95 3.11
CA LYS A 61 9.69 -14.97 3.26
C LYS A 61 9.80 -13.88 2.19
N ALA A 62 8.68 -13.62 1.54
CA ALA A 62 8.52 -12.51 0.61
C ALA A 62 7.56 -11.44 1.19
N TYR A 63 7.84 -10.18 0.90
CA TYR A 63 7.13 -9.01 1.41
C TYR A 63 6.59 -8.15 0.25
N SER A 64 5.45 -7.49 0.48
CA SER A 64 4.84 -6.55 -0.48
C SER A 64 5.44 -5.14 -0.43
N ARG A 65 6.37 -4.91 0.50
CA ARG A 65 7.07 -3.64 0.75
C ARG A 65 8.55 -3.91 0.94
N LYS A 66 9.40 -2.95 0.55
CA LYS A 66 10.83 -3.01 0.83
C LYS A 66 11.00 -3.11 2.35
N TRP A 67 11.46 -4.27 2.81
CA TRP A 67 11.87 -4.45 4.18
C TRP A 67 13.33 -4.01 4.26
N VAL A 68 13.58 -2.87 4.89
CA VAL A 68 14.94 -2.46 5.26
C VAL A 68 15.16 -3.01 6.67
N PRO A 69 16.05 -3.97 6.88
CA PRO A 69 16.47 -4.31 8.23
C PRO A 69 17.07 -3.04 8.83
N ILE A 70 16.47 -2.54 9.91
CA ILE A 70 17.09 -1.56 10.81
C ILE A 70 18.22 -2.26 11.57
N ASN A 71 19.23 -2.70 10.84
CA ASN A 71 20.51 -3.08 11.43
C ASN A 71 21.40 -1.85 11.29
N ARG A 72 21.36 -0.99 12.32
CA ARG A 72 22.51 -0.16 12.65
C ARG A 72 23.59 -1.14 13.11
N ILE A 73 24.29 -1.75 12.16
CA ILE A 73 25.61 -2.30 12.44
C ILE A 73 26.43 -1.07 12.77
N GLU A 74 26.91 -0.97 14.00
CA GLU A 74 27.97 -0.03 14.35
C GLU A 74 29.07 -0.23 13.32
N ALA A 75 29.17 0.69 12.36
CA ALA A 75 30.34 0.79 11.51
C ALA A 75 31.45 1.25 12.44
N GLY A 76 32.26 0.29 12.88
CA GLY A 76 33.35 0.53 13.81
C GLY A 76 34.35 1.55 13.26
N LEU A 77 34.67 2.52 14.11
CA LEU A 77 36.00 3.05 14.40
C LEU A 77 36.02 3.44 15.89
#